data_AF-A0ABD6B2F3-F1
#
_entry.id   AF-A0ABD6B2F3-F1
#
_cell.length_a   1.000
_cell.length_b   1.000
_cell.length_c   1.000
_cell.angle_alpha   90.00
_cell.angle_beta   90.00
_cell.angle_gamma   90.00
#
_symmetry.space_group_name_H-M   'P 1'
#
loop_
_entity.id
_entity.type
_entity.pdbx_description
1 polymer ?
#
loop_
_entity_poly.entity_id
_entity_poly.type
_entity_poly.pdbx_seq_one_letter_code
_entity_poly.pdbx_strand_id
1 'polypeptide(L)'
;MSALEIHLNRERPRAIDAPASFVADGPFDVALVNHGGGAHVHLALDESLARAAKLRAETEYVDRETTARVGVDIADVDQPVTGTLTVSTGYGNEAEHVDLRVEPSRAEGYGIDVDEDLGQPQSEPSIREALDAESVGLLVLAGGALLAAVLVAVLIESAVVVAAAAFVALVTVVGVVVALT
;
A
#
# COMPACT_ATOMS: atom_id res chain seq x y z
N MET A 1 -13.90 -1.69 -14.12
CA MET A 1 -13.72 -2.28 -15.46
C MET A 1 -12.94 -1.28 -16.27
N SER A 2 -11.79 -1.70 -16.82
CA SER A 2 -11.01 -0.87 -17.74
C SER A 2 -11.75 -0.75 -19.07
N ALA A 3 -11.55 0.35 -19.80
CA ALA A 3 -12.16 0.55 -21.11
C ALA A 3 -11.17 1.18 -22.10
N LEU A 4 -11.13 0.62 -23.31
CA LEU A 4 -10.42 1.18 -24.45
C LEU A 4 -11.36 2.15 -25.18
N GLU A 5 -11.11 3.44 -25.06
CA GLU A 5 -11.90 4.47 -25.72
C GLU A 5 -11.43 4.68 -27.16
N ILE A 6 -12.37 4.63 -28.09
CA ILE A 6 -12.15 4.86 -29.52
C ILE A 6 -13.19 5.88 -30.00
N HIS A 7 -12.69 6.98 -30.55
CA HIS A 7 -13.52 8.08 -31.01
C HIS A 7 -13.81 7.93 -32.51
N LEU A 8 -15.09 7.99 -32.89
CA LEU A 8 -15.54 7.91 -34.27
C LEU A 8 -16.04 9.28 -34.72
N ASN A 9 -15.77 9.63 -35.97
CA ASN A 9 -16.20 10.89 -36.59
C ASN A 9 -15.74 12.17 -35.85
N ARG A 10 -14.68 12.10 -35.03
CA ARG A 10 -14.23 13.22 -34.20
C ARG A 10 -13.56 14.33 -35.01
N GLU A 11 -12.57 13.97 -35.82
CA GLU A 11 -11.80 14.94 -36.60
C GLU A 11 -12.48 15.26 -37.95
N ARG A 12 -12.99 14.22 -38.60
CA ARG A 12 -13.69 14.30 -39.90
C ARG A 12 -14.67 13.14 -40.04
N PRO A 13 -15.64 13.21 -40.97
CA PRO A 13 -16.55 12.10 -41.23
C PRO A 13 -15.78 10.81 -41.53
N ARG A 14 -16.19 9.72 -40.87
CA ARG A 14 -15.61 8.37 -40.91
C ARG A 14 -14.21 8.22 -40.30
N ALA A 15 -13.63 9.28 -39.72
CA ALA A 15 -12.38 9.15 -38.99
C ALA A 15 -12.53 8.24 -37.77
N ILE A 16 -11.45 7.54 -37.46
CA ILE A 16 -11.27 6.72 -36.27
C ILE A 16 -10.09 7.34 -35.54
N ASP A 17 -10.27 7.69 -34.28
CA ASP A 17 -9.23 8.22 -33.40
C ASP A 17 -9.13 7.24 -32.21
N ALA A 18 -8.06 6.45 -32.23
CA ALA A 18 -7.79 5.40 -31.26
C ALA A 18 -6.39 5.58 -30.66
N PRO A 19 -6.17 5.20 -29.40
CA PRO A 19 -4.84 5.21 -28.83
C PRO A 19 -3.94 4.20 -29.54
N ALA A 20 -2.64 4.48 -29.62
CA ALA A 20 -1.68 3.58 -30.27
C ALA A 20 -1.54 2.23 -29.55
N SER A 21 -1.73 2.19 -28.23
CA SER A 21 -1.57 0.97 -27.44
C SER A 21 -2.50 0.92 -26.23
N PHE A 22 -2.89 -0.28 -25.81
CA PHE A 22 -3.70 -0.54 -24.63
C PHE A 22 -3.23 -1.81 -23.89
N VAL A 23 -3.21 -1.75 -22.55
CA VAL A 23 -2.83 -2.88 -21.70
C VAL A 23 -4.03 -3.31 -20.86
N ALA A 24 -4.31 -4.61 -20.84
CA ALA A 24 -5.38 -5.19 -20.07
C ALA A 24 -4.88 -6.38 -19.23
N ASP A 25 -5.33 -6.49 -18.00
CA ASP A 25 -5.04 -7.58 -17.04
C ASP A 25 -6.29 -8.43 -16.74
N GLY A 26 -7.36 -8.23 -17.52
CA GLY A 26 -8.63 -8.93 -17.41
C GLY A 26 -9.68 -8.38 -18.39
N PRO A 27 -10.92 -8.88 -18.33
CA PRO A 27 -11.99 -8.46 -19.23
C PRO A 27 -12.21 -6.94 -19.21
N PHE A 28 -12.34 -6.36 -20.40
CA PHE A 28 -12.49 -4.91 -20.58
C PHE A 28 -13.49 -4.59 -21.68
N ASP A 29 -13.95 -3.33 -21.74
CA ASP A 29 -14.86 -2.87 -22.79
C ASP A 29 -14.11 -2.04 -23.83
N VAL A 30 -14.46 -2.17 -25.10
CA VAL A 30 -14.13 -1.19 -26.15
C VAL A 30 -15.28 -0.18 -26.22
N ALA A 31 -15.04 1.04 -25.79
CA ALA A 31 -16.00 2.13 -25.79
C ALA A 31 -15.90 2.92 -27.10
N LEU A 32 -16.89 2.75 -27.98
CA LEU A 32 -16.99 3.41 -29.27
C LEU A 32 -17.77 4.71 -29.12
N VAL A 33 -17.09 5.84 -29.03
CA VAL A 33 -17.69 7.17 -28.81
C VAL A 33 -17.87 7.87 -30.15
N ASN A 34 -19.11 7.96 -30.64
CA ASN A 34 -19.40 8.60 -31.92
C ASN A 34 -19.71 10.09 -31.75
N HIS A 35 -19.02 10.94 -32.52
CA HIS A 35 -19.19 12.41 -32.53
C HIS A 35 -19.95 12.92 -33.77
N GLY A 36 -20.37 12.02 -34.67
CA GLY A 36 -20.99 12.37 -35.95
C GLY A 36 -22.12 11.42 -36.34
N GLY A 37 -22.31 11.21 -37.65
CA GLY A 37 -23.36 10.33 -38.17
C GLY A 37 -23.16 8.87 -37.74
N GLY A 38 -24.23 8.07 -37.80
CA GLY A 38 -24.18 6.66 -37.43
C GLY A 38 -23.14 5.88 -38.24
N ALA A 39 -22.44 4.96 -37.59
CA ALA A 39 -21.32 4.23 -38.17
C ALA A 39 -21.42 2.72 -37.88
N HIS A 40 -21.16 1.92 -38.91
CA HIS A 40 -20.86 0.49 -38.74
C HIS A 40 -19.37 0.34 -38.49
N VAL A 41 -19.04 -0.25 -37.35
CA VAL A 41 -17.67 -0.52 -36.92
C VAL A 41 -17.45 -2.02 -36.97
N HIS A 42 -16.34 -2.43 -37.57
CA HIS A 42 -15.87 -3.80 -37.54
C HIS A 42 -14.60 -3.89 -36.70
N LEU A 43 -14.60 -4.82 -35.76
CA LEU A 43 -13.54 -5.07 -34.79
C LEU A 43 -12.98 -6.46 -35.07
N ALA A 44 -11.67 -6.56 -35.23
CA ALA A 44 -10.99 -7.83 -35.45
C ALA A 44 -9.73 -7.92 -34.59
N LEU A 45 -9.57 -9.05 -33.89
CA LEU A 45 -8.34 -9.40 -33.20
C LEU A 45 -7.44 -10.17 -34.16
N ASP A 46 -6.12 -9.97 -34.04
CA ASP A 46 -5.15 -10.80 -34.74
C ASP A 46 -5.12 -12.25 -34.23
N GLU A 47 -4.38 -13.11 -34.93
CA GLU A 47 -4.30 -14.54 -34.58
C GLU A 47 -3.71 -14.77 -33.18
N SER A 48 -2.79 -13.91 -32.75
CA SER A 48 -2.12 -14.01 -31.45
C SER A 48 -3.12 -13.76 -30.33
N LEU A 49 -3.91 -12.69 -30.44
CA LEU A 49 -4.95 -12.33 -29.47
C LEU A 49 -6.18 -13.20 -29.57
N ALA A 50 -6.54 -13.74 -30.74
CA ALA A 50 -7.68 -14.64 -30.89
C ALA A 50 -7.60 -15.90 -30.03
N ARG A 51 -6.40 -16.27 -29.55
CA ARG A 51 -6.20 -17.37 -28.59
C ARG A 51 -6.41 -16.96 -27.14
N ALA A 52 -6.18 -15.68 -26.81
CA ALA A 52 -6.17 -15.15 -25.45
C ALA A 52 -7.41 -14.27 -25.14
N ALA A 53 -8.12 -13.80 -26.16
CA ALA A 53 -9.25 -12.89 -26.02
C ALA A 53 -10.33 -13.18 -27.07
N LYS A 54 -11.57 -12.85 -26.73
CA LYS A 54 -12.73 -12.99 -27.60
C LYS A 54 -13.58 -11.73 -27.57
N LEU A 55 -13.87 -11.20 -28.75
CA LEU A 55 -14.84 -10.12 -28.92
C LEU A 55 -16.26 -10.64 -28.75
N ARG A 56 -17.08 -9.95 -27.95
CA ARG A 56 -18.51 -10.27 -27.83
C ARG A 56 -19.31 -9.91 -29.07
N ALA A 57 -18.83 -8.90 -29.81
CA ALA A 57 -19.36 -8.52 -31.10
C ALA A 57 -18.20 -8.09 -32.01
N GLU A 58 -18.12 -8.69 -33.19
CA GLU A 58 -17.14 -8.30 -34.22
C GLU A 58 -17.63 -7.12 -35.06
N THR A 59 -18.94 -6.88 -35.07
CA THR A 59 -19.55 -5.76 -35.79
C THR A 59 -20.57 -5.08 -34.91
N GLU A 60 -20.44 -3.76 -34.76
CA GLU A 60 -21.33 -2.95 -33.94
C GLU A 60 -21.81 -1.75 -34.76
N TYR A 61 -23.10 -1.42 -34.63
CA TYR A 61 -23.64 -0.17 -35.16
C TYR A 61 -23.72 0.85 -34.04
N VAL A 62 -23.05 1.98 -34.21
CA VAL A 62 -23.08 3.09 -33.26
C VAL A 62 -23.95 4.20 -33.84
N ASP A 63 -25.02 4.54 -33.15
CA ASP A 63 -25.93 5.61 -33.56
C ASP A 63 -25.25 6.99 -33.45
N ARG A 64 -25.85 7.99 -34.07
CA ARG A 64 -25.37 9.37 -34.07
C ARG A 64 -25.19 9.89 -32.65
N GLU A 65 -24.02 10.46 -32.37
CA GLU A 65 -23.74 11.14 -31.09
C GLU A 65 -23.97 10.23 -29.86
N THR A 66 -23.79 8.92 -30.02
CA THR A 66 -23.94 7.93 -28.96
C THR A 66 -22.63 7.21 -28.66
N THR A 67 -22.63 6.44 -27.56
CA THR A 67 -21.53 5.54 -27.20
C THR A 67 -22.03 4.10 -27.14
N ALA A 68 -21.39 3.22 -27.89
CA ALA A 68 -21.59 1.77 -27.79
C ALA A 68 -20.43 1.13 -27.03
N ARG A 69 -20.67 -0.02 -26.39
CA ARG A 69 -19.64 -0.78 -25.68
C ARG A 69 -19.60 -2.21 -26.18
N VAL A 70 -18.43 -2.65 -26.62
CA VAL A 70 -18.18 -4.03 -27.02
C VAL A 70 -17.27 -4.68 -25.98
N GLY A 71 -17.80 -5.68 -25.28
CA GLY A 71 -17.01 -6.42 -24.29
C GLY A 71 -15.95 -7.29 -24.96
N VAL A 72 -14.77 -7.32 -24.35
CA VAL A 72 -13.67 -8.23 -24.68
C VAL A 72 -13.48 -9.18 -23.50
N ASP A 73 -13.80 -10.44 -23.73
CA ASP A 73 -13.55 -11.50 -22.76
C ASP A 73 -12.09 -11.94 -22.90
N ILE A 74 -11.36 -12.01 -21.79
CA ILE A 74 -9.97 -12.45 -21.75
C ILE A 74 -9.91 -13.82 -21.07
N ALA A 75 -9.20 -14.75 -21.69
CA ALA A 75 -8.88 -16.05 -21.10
C ALA A 75 -7.72 -15.92 -20.11
N ASP A 76 -7.66 -16.80 -19.11
CA ASP A 76 -6.50 -16.87 -18.24
C ASP A 76 -5.26 -17.31 -19.04
N VAL A 77 -4.26 -16.45 -19.04
CA VAL A 77 -2.97 -16.66 -19.72
C VAL A 77 -1.85 -16.67 -18.69
N ASP A 78 -0.89 -17.58 -18.84
CA ASP A 78 0.27 -17.68 -17.93
C ASP A 78 1.40 -16.69 -18.30
N GLN A 79 1.40 -16.21 -19.55
CA GLN A 79 2.41 -15.31 -20.09
C GLN A 79 1.74 -14.14 -20.80
N PRO A 80 2.36 -12.95 -20.81
CA PRO A 80 1.80 -11.81 -21.51
C PRO A 80 1.68 -12.07 -23.02
N VAL A 81 0.51 -11.76 -23.59
CA VAL A 81 0.23 -11.90 -25.03
C VAL A 81 0.09 -10.52 -25.62
N THR A 82 0.87 -10.24 -26.67
CA THR A 82 0.75 -9.02 -27.46
C THR A 82 0.15 -9.34 -28.82
N GLY A 83 -0.73 -8.47 -29.30
CA GLY A 83 -1.22 -8.50 -30.68
C GLY A 83 -1.87 -7.18 -31.06
N THR A 84 -2.66 -7.19 -32.12
CA THR A 84 -3.32 -5.99 -32.68
C THR A 84 -4.84 -6.13 -32.67
N LEU A 85 -5.55 -5.07 -32.27
CA LEU A 85 -6.96 -4.88 -32.59
C LEU A 85 -7.09 -3.93 -33.77
N THR A 86 -7.69 -4.43 -34.84
CA THR A 86 -8.06 -3.63 -35.99
C THR A 86 -9.47 -3.12 -35.81
N VAL A 87 -9.64 -1.81 -35.94
CA VAL A 87 -10.94 -1.15 -35.94
C VAL A 87 -11.15 -0.51 -37.30
N SER A 88 -12.22 -0.87 -37.98
CA SER A 88 -12.50 -0.36 -39.32
C SER A 88 -13.93 0.16 -39.46
N THR A 89 -14.11 1.19 -40.28
CA THR A 89 -15.43 1.78 -40.56
C THR A 89 -15.61 2.04 -42.05
N GLY A 90 -16.84 2.38 -42.45
CA GLY A 90 -17.14 2.75 -43.83
C GLY A 90 -16.82 1.64 -44.83
N TYR A 91 -17.07 0.38 -44.45
CA TYR A 91 -16.74 -0.82 -45.24
C TYR A 91 -15.24 -1.02 -45.47
N GLY A 92 -14.40 -0.67 -44.48
CA GLY A 92 -12.95 -0.87 -44.53
C GLY A 92 -12.19 0.22 -45.28
N ASN A 93 -12.84 1.34 -45.62
CA ASN A 93 -12.15 2.49 -46.21
C ASN A 93 -11.28 3.25 -45.20
N GLU A 94 -11.61 3.13 -43.91
CA GLU A 94 -10.84 3.70 -42.80
C GLU A 94 -10.59 2.56 -41.82
N ALA A 95 -9.33 2.40 -41.40
CA ALA A 95 -8.92 1.39 -40.45
C ALA A 95 -7.80 1.93 -39.57
N GLU A 96 -7.92 1.68 -38.26
CA GLU A 96 -6.90 1.99 -37.26
C GLU A 96 -6.50 0.72 -36.52
N HIS A 97 -5.26 0.71 -36.05
CA HIS A 97 -4.65 -0.42 -35.37
C HIS A 97 -4.26 0.00 -33.96
N VAL A 98 -4.68 -0.80 -32.97
CA VAL A 98 -4.32 -0.60 -31.57
C VAL A 98 -3.48 -1.78 -31.11
N ASP A 99 -2.27 -1.50 -30.65
CA ASP A 99 -1.41 -2.51 -30.04
C ASP A 99 -2.00 -2.92 -28.68
N LEU A 100 -2.39 -4.18 -28.56
CA LEU A 100 -3.00 -4.72 -27.36
C LEU A 100 -2.05 -5.66 -26.66
N ARG A 101 -1.89 -5.46 -25.36
CA ARG A 101 -1.11 -6.32 -24.49
C ARG A 101 -1.98 -6.85 -23.36
N VAL A 102 -2.17 -8.15 -23.35
CA VAL A 102 -2.86 -8.87 -22.29
C VAL A 102 -1.82 -9.37 -21.29
N GLU A 103 -1.89 -8.88 -20.06
CA GLU A 103 -1.10 -9.36 -18.94
C GLU A 103 -1.83 -10.53 -18.25
N PRO A 104 -1.09 -11.49 -17.69
CA PRO A 104 -1.67 -12.54 -16.85
C PRO A 104 -2.47 -11.92 -15.71
N SER A 105 -3.64 -12.50 -15.44
CA SER A 105 -4.53 -12.07 -14.37
C SER A 105 -3.78 -12.17 -13.05
N ARG A 106 -3.53 -11.02 -12.40
CA ARG A 106 -2.81 -10.97 -11.11
C ARG A 106 -3.67 -11.46 -9.93
N ALA A 107 -4.83 -12.04 -10.22
CA ALA A 107 -5.82 -12.49 -9.25
C ALA A 107 -5.34 -13.69 -8.42
N GLU A 108 -4.37 -14.46 -8.93
CA GLU A 108 -3.75 -15.55 -8.20
C GLU A 108 -2.25 -15.27 -8.00
N GLY A 109 -1.84 -14.95 -6.76
CA GLY A 109 -0.45 -15.17 -6.37
C GLY A 109 0.48 -13.98 -6.12
N TYR A 110 -0.03 -12.81 -5.72
CA TYR A 110 0.77 -11.88 -4.90
C TYR A 110 0.37 -11.99 -3.43
N GLY A 111 0.55 -13.17 -2.86
CA GLY A 111 0.91 -13.25 -1.46
C GLY A 111 2.38 -12.86 -1.38
N ILE A 112 2.68 -11.62 -0.99
CA ILE A 112 4.02 -11.35 -0.47
C ILE A 112 4.15 -12.29 0.73
N ASP A 113 5.01 -13.30 0.63
CA ASP A 113 5.41 -14.14 1.75
C ASP A 113 6.21 -13.21 2.67
N VAL A 114 5.50 -12.48 3.53
CA VAL A 114 6.11 -11.66 4.56
C VAL A 114 6.66 -12.66 5.56
N ASP A 115 7.96 -12.93 5.44
CA ASP A 115 8.70 -13.70 6.42
C ASP A 115 8.37 -13.14 7.81
N GLU A 116 7.86 -14.00 8.68
CA GLU A 116 7.32 -13.64 9.99
C GLU A 116 8.38 -13.00 10.90
N ASP A 117 9.67 -13.18 10.55
CA ASP A 117 10.83 -12.54 11.18
C ASP A 117 10.84 -11.01 10.97
N LEU A 118 10.26 -10.50 9.88
CA LEU A 118 10.12 -9.05 9.63
C LEU A 118 9.04 -8.39 10.50
N GLY A 119 8.17 -9.19 11.13
CA GLY A 119 7.10 -8.72 12.01
C GLY A 119 7.51 -8.59 13.48
N GLN A 120 8.72 -9.03 13.85
CA GLN A 120 9.20 -8.91 15.22
C GLN A 120 9.91 -7.57 15.45
N PRO A 121 9.31 -6.64 16.23
CA PRO A 121 10.02 -5.45 16.66
C PRO A 121 11.25 -5.88 17.45
N GLN A 122 12.44 -5.46 16.99
CA GLN A 122 13.66 -5.66 17.76
C GLN A 122 13.45 -5.01 19.13
N SER A 123 13.45 -5.84 20.18
CA SER A 123 13.32 -5.34 21.54
C SER A 123 14.56 -4.52 21.87
N GLU A 124 14.41 -3.20 21.83
CA GLU A 124 15.42 -2.27 22.33
C GLU A 124 15.69 -2.61 23.81
N PRO A 125 16.95 -2.66 24.25
CA PRO A 125 17.28 -2.95 25.63
C PRO A 125 16.58 -1.91 26.52
N SER A 126 15.67 -2.41 27.35
CA SER A 126 14.78 -1.57 28.12
C SER A 126 15.60 -0.72 29.10
N ILE A 127 15.54 0.61 28.93
CA ILE A 127 16.16 1.60 29.83
C ILE A 127 15.73 1.37 31.32
N ARG A 128 14.67 0.60 31.55
CA ARG A 128 14.16 0.20 32.85
C ARG A 128 15.14 -0.66 33.65
N GLU A 129 15.89 -1.57 33.02
CA GLU A 129 16.90 -2.39 33.74
C GLU A 129 18.11 -1.58 34.20
N ALA A 130 18.50 -0.55 33.43
CA ALA A 130 19.59 0.34 33.82
C ALA A 130 19.22 1.23 35.03
N LEU A 131 17.97 1.70 35.10
CA LEU A 131 17.49 2.45 36.26
C LEU A 131 17.34 1.57 37.50
N ASP A 132 16.98 0.30 37.39
CA ASP A 132 16.84 -0.60 38.53
C ASP A 132 18.19 -0.86 39.22
N ALA A 133 19.25 -1.10 38.44
CA ALA A 133 20.59 -1.34 38.98
C ALA A 133 21.17 -0.08 39.65
N GLU A 134 20.99 1.10 39.05
CA GLU A 134 21.46 2.36 39.61
C GLU A 134 20.65 2.76 40.86
N SER A 135 19.32 2.53 40.85
CA SER A 135 18.44 2.81 41.99
C SER A 135 18.73 1.90 43.18
N VAL A 136 18.99 0.60 42.94
CA VAL A 136 19.41 -0.34 43.98
C VAL A 136 20.77 0.06 44.55
N GLY A 137 21.72 0.47 43.69
CA GLY A 137 23.02 0.96 44.13
C GLY A 137 22.91 2.21 45.02
N LEU A 138 22.07 3.17 44.62
CA LEU A 138 21.83 4.40 45.38
C LEU A 138 21.13 4.13 46.71
N LEU A 139 20.16 3.21 46.76
CA LEU A 139 19.46 2.80 47.98
C LEU A 139 20.39 2.08 48.97
N VAL A 140 21.27 1.21 48.49
CA VAL A 140 22.28 0.54 49.33
C VAL A 140 23.26 1.55 49.92
N LEU A 141 23.72 2.50 49.11
CA LEU A 141 24.63 3.56 49.57
C LEU A 141 23.95 4.47 50.61
N ALA A 142 22.72 4.90 50.33
CA ALA A 142 21.95 5.76 51.23
C ALA A 142 21.62 5.05 52.56
N GLY A 143 21.21 3.78 52.51
CA GLY A 143 20.94 2.97 53.70
C GLY A 143 22.20 2.73 54.54
N GLY A 144 23.34 2.45 53.88
CA GLY A 144 24.63 2.30 54.55
C GLY A 144 25.09 3.57 55.24
N ALA A 145 24.97 4.73 54.57
CA ALA A 145 25.32 6.02 55.15
C ALA A 145 24.44 6.37 56.36
N LEU A 146 23.14 6.07 56.30
CA LEU A 146 22.21 6.29 57.41
C LEU A 146 22.57 5.41 58.62
N LEU A 147 22.85 4.12 58.40
CA LEU A 147 23.28 3.19 59.45
C LEU A 147 24.58 3.66 60.12
N ALA A 148 25.55 4.10 59.33
CA ALA A 148 26.81 4.64 59.85
C ALA A 148 26.58 5.91 60.70
N ALA A 149 25.71 6.81 60.25
CA ALA A 149 25.36 8.02 61.00
C ALA A 149 24.68 7.68 62.34
N VAL A 150 23.75 6.72 62.36
CA VAL A 150 23.10 6.26 63.60
C VAL A 150 24.10 5.61 64.55
N LEU A 151 25.02 4.79 64.05
CA LEU A 151 26.05 4.15 64.86
C LEU A 151 26.98 5.18 65.52
N VAL A 152 27.42 6.18 64.75
CA VAL A 152 28.22 7.31 65.27
C VAL A 152 27.41 8.11 66.29
N ALA A 153 26.10 8.31 66.06
CA ALA A 153 25.24 9.02 67.00
C ALA A 153 25.10 8.31 68.36
N VAL A 154 24.97 6.98 68.35
CA VAL A 154 24.89 6.18 69.57
C VAL A 154 26.22 6.21 70.35
N LEU A 155 27.36 6.23 69.66
CA LEU A 155 28.68 6.25 70.30
C LEU A 155 29.04 7.57 71.00
N ILE A 156 28.41 8.69 70.64
CA ILE A 156 28.77 10.01 71.16
C ILE A 156 27.95 10.41 72.41
N GLU A 157 26.87 9.68 72.77
CA GLU A 157 26.01 9.92 73.96
C GLU A 157 25.61 11.39 74.20
N SER A 158 25.56 12.20 73.14
CA SER A 158 25.24 13.63 73.21
C SER A 158 23.89 13.88 72.55
N ALA A 159 22.98 14.53 73.29
CA ALA A 159 21.62 14.86 72.83
C ALA A 159 21.61 15.63 71.51
N VAL A 160 22.67 16.38 71.21
CA VAL A 160 22.85 17.13 69.96
C VAL A 160 23.02 16.18 68.77
N VAL A 161 23.69 15.04 68.96
CA VAL A 161 23.95 14.08 67.88
C VAL A 161 22.71 13.25 67.59
N VAL A 162 21.92 12.93 68.62
CA VAL A 162 20.61 12.27 68.46
C VAL A 162 19.65 13.18 67.67
N ALA A 163 19.60 14.48 67.99
CA ALA A 163 18.78 15.45 67.28
C ALA A 163 19.21 15.61 65.81
N ALA A 164 20.52 15.66 65.55
CA ALA A 164 21.06 15.75 64.18
C ALA A 164 20.76 14.48 63.36
N ALA A 165 20.90 13.29 63.94
CA ALA A 165 20.59 12.03 63.27
C ALA A 165 19.08 11.92 62.93
N ALA A 166 18.21 12.33 63.86
CA ALA A 166 16.76 12.37 63.62
C ALA A 166 16.39 13.35 62.49
N PHE A 167 17.05 14.51 62.43
CA PHE A 167 16.83 15.48 61.35
C PHE A 167 17.27 14.94 59.99
N VAL A 168 18.45 14.32 59.91
CA VAL A 168 18.93 13.70 58.67
C VAL A 168 17.97 12.61 58.21
N ALA A 169 17.52 11.74 59.11
CA ALA A 169 16.55 10.68 58.81
C ALA A 169 15.21 11.25 58.30
N LEU A 170 14.73 12.35 58.87
CA LEU A 170 13.51 13.01 58.40
C LEU A 170 13.68 13.56 56.98
N VAL A 171 14.81 14.24 56.71
CA VAL A 171 15.10 14.82 55.39
C VAL A 171 15.21 13.74 54.32
N THR A 172 15.85 12.60 54.60
CA THR A 172 15.90 11.49 53.65
C THR A 172 14.52 10.91 53.39
N VAL A 173 13.70 10.68 54.43
CA VAL A 173 12.33 10.16 54.24
C VAL A 173 11.49 11.11 53.39
N VAL A 174 11.55 12.41 53.67
CA VAL A 174 10.84 13.43 52.88
C VAL A 174 11.34 13.47 51.45
N GLY A 175 12.66 13.45 51.24
CA GLY A 175 13.25 13.43 49.90
C GLY A 175 12.83 12.21 49.08
N VAL A 176 12.76 11.03 49.71
CA VAL A 176 12.29 9.81 49.07
C VAL A 176 10.79 9.89 48.73
N VAL A 177 9.96 10.41 49.63
CA VAL A 177 8.52 10.59 49.35
C VAL A 177 8.29 11.55 48.19
N VAL A 178 8.99 12.69 48.17
CA VAL A 178 8.90 13.67 47.07
C VAL A 178 9.41 13.09 45.75
N ALA A 179 10.43 12.24 45.77
CA ALA A 179 10.93 11.57 44.56
C ALA A 179 9.97 10.49 44.02
N LEU A 180 9.07 9.97 44.87
CA LEU A 180 8.13 8.88 44.53
C LEU A 180 6.71 9.37 44.22
N THR A 181 6.40 10.66 44.46
CA THR A 181 5.13 11.31 44.08
C THR A 181 5.29 12.13 42.81
#